data_AF-U9UQP4-F1
#
_entry.id   AF-U9UQP4-F1
#
_cell.length_a   1.000
_cell.length_b   1.000
_cell.length_c   1.000
_cell.angle_alpha   90.00
_cell.angle_beta   90.00
_cell.angle_gamma   90.00
#
_symmetry.space_group_name_H-M   'P 1'
#
loop_
_entity.id
_entity.type
_entity.pdbx_description
1 polymer ?
#
loop_
_entity_poly.entity_id
_entity_poly.type
_entity_poly.pdbx_seq_one_letter_code
_entity_poly.pdbx_strand_id
1 'polypeptide(L)'
;MNDPSQMLKVRIKALKDETSNLMEEIVGYVSDGNTNECLRSLGILENTLKKTYELVDSLYDRIDELERKVNELNQEVNRLKDQIKYTKFFSDYHDWAKTFMQLLIEKLGGIDHWNKVETGLNYIDRNEPIKAKESECLNQLKNLLNKDENKDIGLDFTDIKFILEVRDTSNVMFHKNKQTSRDAEMKLNVETLPDDLKVYKPPLKKAFKAINRWRS
;
A
#
# COMPACT_ATOMS: atom_id res chain seq x y z
N MET A 1 5.05 -19.38 -28.88
CA MET A 1 4.71 -20.11 -27.64
C MET A 1 3.25 -20.52 -27.74
N ASN A 2 2.96 -21.83 -27.74
CA ASN A 2 1.57 -22.31 -27.73
C ASN A 2 0.95 -22.03 -26.37
N ASP A 3 -0.23 -21.39 -26.35
CA ASP A 3 -1.01 -21.13 -25.15
C ASP A 3 -1.42 -22.46 -24.48
N PRO A 4 -1.00 -22.73 -23.22
CA PRO A 4 -1.37 -23.94 -22.49
C PRO A 4 -2.89 -24.16 -22.38
N SER A 5 -3.69 -23.07 -22.40
CA SER A 5 -5.15 -23.14 -22.41
C SER A 5 -5.68 -23.70 -23.72
N GLN A 6 -5.08 -23.31 -24.85
CA GLN A 6 -5.45 -23.83 -26.17
C GLN A 6 -5.10 -25.31 -26.31
N MET A 7 -3.92 -25.71 -25.82
CA MET A 7 -3.51 -27.11 -25.83
C MET A 7 -4.47 -28.01 -25.03
N LEU A 8 -4.92 -27.52 -23.87
CA LEU A 8 -5.88 -28.24 -23.03
C LEU A 8 -7.25 -28.38 -23.71
N LYS A 9 -7.76 -27.29 -24.30
CA LYS A 9 -9.04 -27.29 -25.05
C LYS A 9 -9.02 -28.30 -26.20
N VAL A 10 -7.93 -28.35 -26.95
CA VAL A 10 -7.75 -29.33 -28.03
C VAL A 10 -7.79 -30.76 -27.51
N ARG A 11 -7.10 -31.03 -26.39
CA ARG A 11 -7.06 -32.38 -25.79
C ARG A 11 -8.40 -32.82 -25.22
N ILE A 12 -9.14 -31.92 -24.58
CA ILE A 12 -10.50 -32.19 -24.08
C ILE A 12 -11.44 -32.52 -25.25
N LYS A 13 -11.35 -31.76 -26.34
CA LYS A 13 -12.16 -32.02 -27.55
C LYS A 13 -11.84 -33.40 -28.15
N ALA A 14 -10.56 -33.73 -28.29
CA ALA A 14 -10.14 -35.04 -28.82
C ALA A 14 -10.68 -36.20 -27.97
N LEU A 15 -10.58 -36.12 -26.64
CA LEU A 15 -11.11 -37.15 -25.74
C LEU A 15 -12.63 -37.29 -25.85
N LYS A 16 -13.35 -36.16 -26.00
CA LYS A 16 -14.81 -36.17 -26.17
C LYS A 16 -15.21 -36.86 -27.48
N ASP A 17 -14.54 -36.53 -28.57
CA ASP A 17 -14.81 -37.10 -29.89
C ASP A 17 -14.51 -38.62 -29.88
N GLU A 18 -13.37 -39.03 -29.32
CA GLU A 18 -12.97 -40.43 -29.15
C GLU A 18 -13.98 -41.24 -28.32
N THR A 19 -14.43 -40.68 -27.19
CA THR A 19 -15.43 -41.34 -26.32
C THR A 19 -16.78 -41.48 -27.02
N SER A 20 -17.20 -40.49 -27.79
CA SER A 20 -18.47 -40.51 -28.52
C SER A 20 -18.47 -41.59 -29.61
N ASN A 21 -17.37 -41.68 -30.38
CA ASN A 21 -17.20 -42.71 -31.42
C ASN A 21 -17.19 -44.12 -30.83
N LEU A 22 -16.46 -44.33 -29.73
CA LEU A 22 -16.41 -45.64 -29.05
C LEU A 22 -17.79 -46.10 -28.55
N MET A 23 -18.62 -45.17 -28.07
CA MET A 23 -19.99 -45.49 -27.65
C MET A 23 -20.86 -45.93 -28.83
N GLU A 24 -20.76 -45.27 -29.98
CA GLU A 24 -21.48 -45.67 -31.21
C GLU A 24 -21.04 -47.06 -31.70
N GLU A 25 -19.73 -47.34 -31.69
CA GLU A 25 -19.18 -48.65 -32.06
C GLU A 25 -19.70 -49.76 -31.13
N ILE A 26 -19.69 -49.54 -29.81
CA ILE A 26 -20.18 -50.51 -28.82
C ILE A 26 -21.66 -50.83 -29.09
N VAL A 27 -22.50 -49.82 -29.34
CA VAL A 27 -23.92 -50.03 -29.66
C VAL A 27 -24.10 -50.86 -30.93
N GLY A 28 -23.29 -50.60 -31.96
CA GLY A 28 -23.27 -51.40 -33.19
C GLY A 28 -22.90 -52.86 -32.91
N TYR A 29 -21.79 -53.10 -32.21
CA TYR A 29 -21.33 -54.47 -31.91
C TYR A 29 -22.29 -55.27 -31.03
N VAL A 30 -22.97 -54.63 -30.09
CA VAL A 30 -24.03 -55.26 -29.29
C VAL A 30 -25.20 -55.68 -30.18
N SER A 31 -25.62 -54.81 -31.09
CA SER A 31 -26.72 -55.07 -32.02
C SER A 31 -26.41 -56.23 -32.97
N ASP A 32 -25.16 -56.33 -33.41
CA ASP A 32 -24.68 -57.37 -34.32
C ASP A 32 -24.31 -58.69 -33.62
N GLY A 33 -24.36 -58.75 -32.28
CA GLY A 33 -23.92 -59.91 -31.49
C GLY A 33 -22.40 -60.14 -31.50
N ASN A 34 -21.62 -59.16 -31.95
CA ASN A 34 -20.16 -59.23 -32.04
C ASN A 34 -19.50 -58.97 -30.68
N THR A 35 -19.57 -59.97 -29.80
CA THR A 35 -19.15 -59.87 -28.39
C THR A 35 -17.66 -59.54 -28.24
N ASN A 36 -16.79 -60.06 -29.12
CA ASN A 36 -15.36 -59.83 -29.03
C ASN A 36 -14.97 -58.38 -29.32
N GLU A 37 -15.54 -57.77 -30.37
CA GLU A 37 -15.28 -56.35 -30.67
C GLU A 37 -15.92 -55.44 -29.62
N CYS A 38 -17.11 -55.79 -29.11
CA CYS A 38 -17.72 -55.08 -27.98
C CYS A 38 -16.79 -55.06 -26.75
N LEU A 39 -16.23 -56.20 -26.36
CA LEU A 39 -15.29 -56.28 -25.22
C LEU A 39 -14.01 -55.47 -25.48
N ARG A 40 -13.50 -55.48 -26.71
CA ARG A 40 -12.32 -54.69 -27.09
C ARG A 40 -12.58 -53.18 -26.98
N SER A 41 -13.69 -52.70 -27.53
CA SER A 41 -14.07 -51.28 -27.46
C SER A 41 -14.37 -50.83 -26.03
N LEU A 42 -14.96 -51.70 -25.19
CA LEU A 42 -15.13 -51.44 -23.75
C LEU A 42 -13.77 -51.26 -23.04
N GLY A 43 -12.78 -52.10 -23.34
CA GLY A 43 -11.43 -51.95 -22.78
C GLY A 43 -10.71 -50.67 -23.22
N ILE A 44 -10.93 -50.24 -24.47
CA ILE A 44 -10.42 -48.94 -24.95
C ILE A 44 -11.12 -47.79 -24.22
N LEU A 45 -12.44 -47.86 -24.07
CA LEU A 45 -13.23 -46.87 -23.35
C LEU A 45 -12.78 -46.73 -21.89
N GLU A 46 -12.55 -47.85 -21.19
CA GLU A 46 -12.03 -47.85 -19.81
C GLU A 46 -10.69 -47.10 -19.71
N ASN A 47 -9.76 -47.37 -20.62
CA ASN A 47 -8.46 -46.69 -20.65
C ASN A 47 -8.59 -45.19 -20.96
N THR A 48 -9.48 -44.81 -21.88
CA THR A 48 -9.77 -43.42 -22.22
C THR A 48 -10.41 -42.67 -21.05
N LEU A 49 -11.30 -43.31 -20.30
CA LEU A 49 -11.87 -42.77 -19.06
C LEU A 49 -10.79 -42.57 -17.99
N LYS A 50 -9.90 -43.54 -17.80
CA LYS A 50 -8.79 -43.42 -16.84
C LYS A 50 -7.89 -42.23 -17.14
N LYS A 51 -7.49 -42.05 -18.41
CA LYS A 51 -6.70 -40.88 -18.86
C LYS A 51 -7.45 -39.56 -18.64
N THR A 52 -8.78 -39.59 -18.77
CA THR A 52 -9.62 -38.42 -18.53
C THR A 52 -9.62 -38.03 -17.06
N TYR A 53 -9.75 -39.00 -16.15
CA TYR A 53 -9.64 -38.76 -14.71
C TYR A 53 -8.27 -38.18 -14.33
N GLU A 54 -7.17 -38.77 -14.83
CA GLU A 54 -5.82 -38.24 -14.60
C GLU A 54 -5.66 -36.79 -15.08
N LEU A 55 -6.28 -36.45 -16.22
CA LEU A 55 -6.28 -35.09 -16.74
C LEU A 55 -7.11 -34.14 -15.86
N VAL A 56 -8.26 -34.58 -15.35
CA VAL A 56 -9.10 -33.80 -14.44
C VAL A 56 -8.41 -33.55 -13.11
N ASP A 57 -7.76 -34.56 -12.53
CA ASP A 57 -6.98 -34.40 -11.28
C ASP A 57 -5.86 -33.37 -11.48
N SER A 58 -5.11 -33.46 -12.59
CA SER A 58 -4.07 -32.47 -12.91
C SER A 58 -4.63 -31.06 -13.13
N LEU A 59 -5.90 -30.93 -13.51
CA LEU A 59 -6.57 -29.65 -13.65
C LEU A 59 -6.97 -29.06 -12.30
N TYR A 60 -7.45 -29.88 -11.37
CA TYR A 60 -7.72 -29.45 -10.01
C TYR A 60 -6.46 -28.89 -9.34
N ASP A 61 -5.33 -29.61 -9.41
CA ASP A 61 -4.05 -29.13 -8.85
C ASP A 61 -3.63 -27.77 -9.43
N ARG A 62 -3.86 -27.57 -10.74
CA ARG A 62 -3.53 -26.30 -11.42
C ARG A 62 -4.50 -25.18 -11.04
N ILE A 63 -5.76 -25.48 -10.78
CA ILE A 63 -6.76 -24.51 -10.32
C ILE A 63 -6.38 -24.03 -8.91
N ASP A 64 -6.06 -24.96 -8.00
CA ASP A 64 -5.67 -24.64 -6.63
C ASP A 64 -4.42 -23.74 -6.59
N GLU A 65 -3.42 -24.07 -7.41
CA GLU A 65 -2.20 -23.26 -7.51
C GLU A 65 -2.46 -21.87 -8.13
N LEU A 66 -3.40 -21.76 -9.08
CA LEU A 66 -3.80 -20.47 -9.63
C LEU A 66 -4.56 -19.63 -8.60
N GLU A 67 -5.47 -20.24 -7.84
CA GLU A 67 -6.22 -19.57 -6.78
C GLU A 67 -5.28 -19.02 -5.70
N ARG A 68 -4.28 -19.81 -5.28
CA ARG A 68 -3.24 -19.36 -4.36
C ARG A 68 -2.49 -18.14 -4.90
N LYS A 69 -2.02 -18.19 -6.15
CA LYS A 69 -1.30 -17.06 -6.78
C LYS A 69 -2.14 -15.81 -6.93
N VAL A 70 -3.42 -15.96 -7.28
CA VAL A 70 -4.36 -14.83 -7.37
C VAL A 70 -4.55 -14.18 -6.00
N ASN A 71 -4.69 -14.98 -4.93
CA ASN A 71 -4.80 -14.47 -3.57
C ASN A 71 -3.53 -13.73 -3.11
N GLU A 72 -2.35 -14.26 -3.40
CA GLU A 72 -1.07 -13.59 -3.13
C GLU A 72 -0.95 -12.26 -3.87
N LEU A 73 -1.31 -12.24 -5.15
CA LEU A 73 -1.28 -11.03 -5.97
C LEU A 73 -2.27 -9.98 -5.45
N ASN A 74 -3.47 -10.39 -5.04
CA ASN A 74 -4.47 -9.49 -4.46
C ASN A 74 -3.97 -8.85 -3.14
N GLN A 75 -3.31 -9.62 -2.29
CA GLN A 75 -2.69 -9.11 -1.06
C GLN A 75 -1.60 -8.08 -1.38
N GLU A 76 -0.74 -8.38 -2.35
CA GLU A 76 0.34 -7.48 -2.75
C GLU A 76 -0.20 -6.18 -3.38
N VAL A 77 -1.23 -6.27 -4.22
CA VAL A 77 -1.91 -5.10 -4.78
C VAL A 77 -2.50 -4.22 -3.67
N ASN A 78 -3.11 -4.80 -2.64
CA ASN A 78 -3.65 -4.04 -1.52
C ASN A 78 -2.54 -3.35 -0.72
N ARG A 79 -1.43 -4.08 -0.44
CA ARG A 79 -0.25 -3.50 0.22
C ARG A 79 0.32 -2.32 -0.56
N LEU A 80 0.48 -2.46 -1.88
CA LEU A 80 0.98 -1.39 -2.76
C LEU A 80 0.02 -0.21 -2.83
N LYS A 81 -1.29 -0.45 -2.89
CA LYS A 81 -2.31 0.62 -2.84
C LYS A 81 -2.19 1.43 -1.56
N ASP A 82 -2.01 0.78 -0.42
CA ASP A 82 -1.84 1.48 0.84
C ASP A 82 -0.53 2.24 0.83
N GLN A 83 0.61 1.62 0.51
CA GLN A 83 1.90 2.30 0.38
C GLN A 83 1.84 3.56 -0.50
N ILE A 84 1.15 3.50 -1.65
CA ILE A 84 0.95 4.66 -2.52
C ILE A 84 0.21 5.79 -1.81
N LYS A 85 -0.82 5.50 -1.00
CA LYS A 85 -1.52 6.54 -0.20
C LYS A 85 -0.57 7.20 0.80
N TYR A 86 0.21 6.40 1.53
CA TYR A 86 1.20 6.92 2.48
C TYR A 86 2.25 7.79 1.78
N THR A 87 2.87 7.26 0.72
CA THR A 87 3.90 7.98 -0.04
C THR A 87 3.35 9.28 -0.63
N LYS A 88 2.13 9.26 -1.17
CA LYS A 88 1.50 10.45 -1.72
C LYS A 88 1.24 11.50 -0.65
N PHE A 89 0.70 11.09 0.51
CA PHE A 89 0.48 12.00 1.64
C PHE A 89 1.78 12.69 2.07
N PHE A 90 2.82 11.93 2.38
CA PHE A 90 4.09 12.50 2.83
C PHE A 90 4.73 13.39 1.77
N SER A 91 4.68 12.98 0.49
CA SER A 91 5.15 13.80 -0.63
C SER A 91 4.41 15.14 -0.75
N ASP A 92 3.08 15.12 -0.63
CA ASP A 92 2.25 16.31 -0.79
C ASP A 92 2.49 17.36 0.32
N TYR A 93 2.80 16.93 1.54
CA TYR A 93 2.99 17.82 2.69
C TYR A 93 4.46 18.04 3.09
N HIS A 94 5.40 17.29 2.51
CA HIS A 94 6.84 17.40 2.81
C HIS A 94 7.37 18.83 2.62
N ASP A 95 7.11 19.45 1.47
CA ASP A 95 7.63 20.79 1.16
C ASP A 95 7.03 21.86 2.09
N TRP A 96 5.79 21.66 2.55
CA TRP A 96 5.13 22.52 3.52
C TRP A 96 5.66 22.33 4.93
N ALA A 97 5.89 21.09 5.37
CA ALA A 97 6.56 20.79 6.62
C ALA A 97 7.96 21.40 6.67
N LYS A 98 8.74 21.24 5.59
CA LYS A 98 10.06 21.86 5.43
C LYS A 98 9.98 23.39 5.51
N THR A 99 9.01 23.98 4.81
CA THR A 99 8.77 25.42 4.83
C THR A 99 8.47 25.94 6.22
N PHE A 100 7.55 25.28 6.94
CA PHE A 100 7.21 25.63 8.32
C PHE A 100 8.45 25.54 9.22
N MET A 101 9.20 24.44 9.15
CA MET A 101 10.38 24.23 9.98
C MET A 101 11.44 25.31 9.75
N GLN A 102 11.65 25.74 8.51
CA GLN A 102 12.59 26.81 8.22
C GLN A 102 12.18 28.14 8.89
N LEU A 103 10.90 28.52 8.79
CA LEU A 103 10.38 29.73 9.46
C LEU A 103 10.48 29.63 10.99
N LEU A 104 10.22 28.44 11.54
CA LEU A 104 10.33 28.19 12.97
C LEU A 104 11.78 28.38 13.45
N ILE A 105 12.74 27.81 12.72
CA ILE A 105 14.18 27.93 13.01
C ILE A 105 14.61 29.39 12.97
N GLU A 106 14.20 30.15 11.94
CA GLU A 106 14.49 31.58 11.83
C GLU A 106 13.95 32.36 13.05
N LYS A 107 12.70 32.09 13.47
CA LYS A 107 12.10 32.74 14.64
C LYS A 107 12.71 32.33 15.97
N LEU A 108 13.26 31.13 16.06
CA LEU A 108 13.93 30.62 17.26
C LEU A 108 15.34 31.23 17.45
N GLY A 109 15.85 31.96 16.44
CA GLY A 109 17.20 32.53 16.48
C GLY A 109 18.23 31.72 15.69
N GLY A 110 17.79 30.93 14.71
CA GLY A 110 18.65 30.20 13.78
C GLY A 110 18.93 28.75 14.17
N ILE A 111 19.75 28.10 13.33
CA ILE A 111 19.98 26.64 13.39
C ILE A 111 20.62 26.19 14.71
N ASP A 112 21.46 27.02 15.33
CA ASP A 112 22.13 26.67 16.58
C ASP A 112 21.13 26.52 17.74
N HIS A 113 20.12 27.38 17.81
CA HIS A 113 19.05 27.28 18.80
C HIS A 113 18.17 26.05 18.53
N TRP A 114 17.91 25.74 17.25
CA TRP A 114 17.18 24.53 16.88
C TRP A 114 17.93 23.25 17.26
N ASN A 115 19.23 23.18 17.01
CA ASN A 115 20.06 22.03 17.40
C ASN A 115 19.99 21.76 18.92
N LYS A 116 19.87 22.82 19.74
CA LYS A 116 19.67 22.69 21.19
C LYS A 116 18.28 22.20 21.56
N VAL A 117 17.24 22.65 20.87
CA VAL A 117 15.88 22.10 21.00
C VAL A 117 15.87 20.61 20.67
N GLU A 118 16.41 20.23 19.52
CA GLU A 118 16.41 18.84 19.05
C GLU A 118 17.18 17.92 20.01
N THR A 119 18.34 18.38 20.49
CA THR A 119 19.09 17.69 21.55
C THR A 119 18.27 17.55 22.83
N GLY A 120 17.60 18.63 23.26
CA GLY A 120 16.75 18.62 24.45
C GLY A 120 15.56 17.67 24.33
N LEU A 121 14.87 17.63 23.18
CA LEU A 121 13.78 16.70 22.92
C LEU A 121 14.26 15.24 22.95
N ASN A 122 15.42 14.95 22.37
CA ASN A 122 16.02 13.62 22.43
C ASN A 122 16.34 13.17 23.86
N TYR A 123 16.82 14.07 24.71
CA TYR A 123 17.04 13.75 26.13
C TYR A 123 15.75 13.53 26.90
N ILE A 124 14.69 14.30 26.61
CA ILE A 124 13.35 14.06 27.19
C ILE A 124 12.85 12.66 26.83
N ASP A 125 12.92 12.29 25.55
CA ASP A 125 12.46 10.99 25.06
C ASP A 125 13.24 9.81 25.68
N ARG A 126 14.51 10.03 26.05
CA ARG A 126 15.38 9.05 26.71
C ARG A 126 15.35 9.10 28.24
N ASN A 127 14.56 10.01 28.82
CA ASN A 127 14.54 10.27 30.26
C ASN A 127 15.93 10.63 30.83
N GLU A 128 16.73 11.38 30.05
CA GLU A 128 18.06 11.84 30.42
C GLU A 128 18.03 13.30 30.93
N PRO A 129 19.00 13.69 31.79
CA PRO A 129 19.09 15.07 32.28
C PRO A 129 19.37 16.08 31.16
N ILE A 130 18.56 17.13 31.11
CA ILE A 130 18.69 18.22 30.13
C ILE A 130 19.59 19.32 30.72
N LYS A 131 20.49 19.88 29.90
CA LYS A 131 21.35 21.00 30.31
C LYS A 131 20.57 22.32 30.30
N ALA A 132 21.05 23.30 31.08
CA ALA A 132 20.42 24.62 31.19
C ALA A 132 20.16 25.29 29.82
N LYS A 133 21.13 25.23 28.90
CA LYS A 133 21.01 25.82 27.55
C LYS A 133 19.95 25.13 26.69
N GLU A 134 19.80 23.82 26.81
CA GLU A 134 18.76 23.06 26.09
C GLU A 134 17.38 23.37 26.67
N SER A 135 17.25 23.43 27.99
CA SER A 135 16.02 23.84 28.67
C SER A 135 15.58 25.25 28.31
N GLU A 136 16.53 26.19 28.21
CA GLU A 136 16.26 27.55 27.77
C GLU A 136 15.70 27.58 26.34
N CYS A 137 16.34 26.89 25.39
CA CYS A 137 15.87 26.82 24.01
C CYS A 137 14.50 26.12 23.89
N LEU A 138 14.25 25.08 24.69
CA LEU A 138 12.95 24.41 24.76
C LEU A 138 11.86 25.34 25.29
N ASN A 139 12.15 26.14 26.31
CA ASN A 139 11.22 27.14 26.83
C ASN A 139 10.98 28.27 25.82
N GLN A 140 12.00 28.71 25.11
CA GLN A 140 11.85 29.66 24.00
C GLN A 140 10.98 29.09 22.89
N LEU A 141 11.18 27.84 22.49
CA LEU A 141 10.31 27.15 21.53
C LEU A 141 8.88 27.08 22.07
N LYS A 142 8.69 26.58 23.30
CA LYS A 142 7.37 26.49 23.93
C LYS A 142 6.66 27.84 23.91
N ASN A 143 7.39 28.89 24.25
CA ASN A 143 6.87 30.25 24.21
C ASN A 143 6.60 30.71 22.78
N LEU A 144 7.38 30.35 21.77
CA LEU A 144 7.06 30.70 20.37
C LEU A 144 5.84 29.97 19.84
N LEU A 145 5.67 28.70 20.20
CA LEU A 145 4.51 27.91 19.83
C LEU A 145 3.24 28.37 20.57
N ASN A 146 3.40 28.94 21.78
CA ASN A 146 2.33 29.41 22.65
C ASN A 146 2.17 30.94 22.77
N LYS A 147 3.05 31.76 22.19
CA LYS A 147 3.00 33.23 22.23
C LYS A 147 1.92 33.70 21.26
N ASP A 148 0.71 33.86 21.76
CA ASP A 148 0.25 35.17 22.25
C ASP A 148 -1.23 35.05 22.65
N GLU A 149 -1.68 36.03 23.44
CA GLU A 149 -2.99 36.13 24.12
C GLU A 149 -4.23 36.01 23.21
N ASN A 150 -4.05 35.89 21.89
CA ASN A 150 -5.04 35.48 20.90
C ASN A 150 -4.67 34.11 20.29
N LYS A 151 -5.11 33.05 20.98
CA LYS A 151 -5.00 31.61 20.66
C LYS A 151 -5.31 31.27 19.19
N ASP A 152 -4.32 31.13 18.31
CA ASP A 152 -4.64 30.61 16.96
C ASP A 152 -3.67 29.63 16.31
N ILE A 153 -2.39 29.60 16.72
CA ILE A 153 -1.46 28.58 16.21
C ILE A 153 -1.58 27.29 17.05
N GLY A 154 -1.46 27.40 18.37
CA GLY A 154 -1.76 26.30 19.31
C GLY A 154 -0.96 25.02 19.08
N LEU A 155 0.30 25.16 18.65
CA LEU A 155 1.22 24.04 18.46
C LEU A 155 1.84 23.62 19.80
N ASP A 156 2.01 22.32 20.00
CA ASP A 156 2.79 21.76 21.09
C ASP A 156 3.98 20.93 20.56
N PHE A 157 4.79 20.37 21.47
CA PHE A 157 5.94 19.56 21.07
C PHE A 157 5.55 18.28 20.33
N THR A 158 4.37 17.73 20.59
CA THR A 158 3.84 16.56 19.89
C THR A 158 3.52 16.92 18.43
N ASP A 159 2.88 18.06 18.21
CA ASP A 159 2.64 18.58 16.86
C ASP A 159 3.95 18.78 16.09
N ILE A 160 4.99 19.33 16.75
CA ILE A 160 6.32 19.48 16.15
C ILE A 160 6.92 18.13 15.76
N LYS A 161 6.81 17.11 16.63
CA LYS A 161 7.30 15.76 16.33
C LYS A 161 6.64 15.18 15.07
N PHE A 162 5.31 15.30 14.95
CA PHE A 162 4.60 14.86 13.74
C PHE A 162 4.99 15.64 12.48
N ILE A 163 5.23 16.95 12.59
CA ILE A 163 5.67 17.76 11.43
C ILE A 163 7.10 17.37 11.00
N LEU A 164 7.99 17.09 11.95
CA LEU A 164 9.32 16.55 11.67
C LEU A 164 9.24 15.19 10.98
N GLU A 165 8.36 14.30 11.45
CA GLU A 165 8.14 13.00 10.82
C GLU A 165 7.66 13.15 9.37
N VAL A 166 6.74 14.09 9.08
CA VAL A 166 6.30 14.38 7.71
C VAL A 166 7.45 14.88 6.83
N ARG A 167 8.33 15.73 7.40
CA ARG A 167 9.52 16.24 6.73
C ARG A 167 10.55 15.14 6.45
N ASP A 168 10.74 14.21 7.38
CA ASP A 168 11.86 13.26 7.34
C ASP A 168 11.50 11.91 6.68
N THR A 169 10.22 11.54 6.68
CA THR A 169 9.73 10.25 6.13
C THR A 169 9.64 10.24 4.60
N SER A 170 9.70 11.40 3.95
CA SER A 170 9.58 11.48 2.48
C SER A 170 10.90 11.18 1.78
N ASN A 171 10.91 10.14 0.94
CA ASN A 171 12.04 9.87 0.04
C ASN A 171 12.28 11.06 -0.91
N VAL A 172 13.56 11.43 -1.07
CA VAL A 172 14.09 12.47 -1.97
C VAL A 172 13.60 12.34 -3.43
N MET A 173 13.11 11.17 -3.84
CA MET A 173 12.57 10.92 -5.18
C MET A 173 11.23 11.64 -5.48
N PHE A 174 10.53 12.17 -4.48
CA PHE A 174 9.21 12.78 -4.66
C PHE A 174 9.26 14.28 -4.33
N HIS A 175 9.71 15.08 -5.29
CA HIS A 175 9.83 16.54 -5.13
C HIS A 175 8.76 17.29 -5.94
N LYS A 176 8.21 18.32 -5.29
CA LYS A 176 7.38 19.39 -5.87
C LYS A 176 6.19 18.92 -6.70
N ASN A 177 5.07 18.68 -6.03
CA ASN A 177 3.81 19.00 -6.69
C ASN A 177 3.78 20.54 -6.87
N LYS A 178 3.35 21.07 -8.02
CA LYS A 178 3.33 22.53 -8.27
C LYS A 178 2.19 23.23 -7.49
N GLN A 179 1.90 22.74 -6.29
CA GLN A 179 0.77 23.13 -5.46
C GLN A 179 1.09 24.39 -4.66
N THR A 180 0.07 25.22 -4.38
CA THR A 180 0.20 26.37 -3.47
C THR A 180 -0.15 25.98 -2.02
N SER A 181 0.22 26.82 -1.04
CA SER A 181 -0.07 26.57 0.39
C SER A 181 -1.57 26.39 0.62
N ARG A 182 -2.37 27.24 -0.03
CA ARG A 182 -3.83 27.23 0.04
C ARG A 182 -4.42 25.96 -0.56
N ASP A 183 -3.89 25.51 -1.70
CA ASP A 183 -4.34 24.27 -2.34
C ASP A 183 -4.02 23.05 -1.45
N ALA A 184 -2.85 23.05 -0.81
CA ALA A 184 -2.44 21.98 0.11
C ALA A 184 -3.31 21.95 1.36
N GLU A 185 -3.58 23.11 1.94
CA GLU A 185 -4.49 23.25 3.09
C GLU A 185 -5.92 22.83 2.74
N MET A 186 -6.45 23.24 1.58
CA MET A 186 -7.78 22.82 1.11
C MET A 186 -7.85 21.31 0.90
N LYS A 187 -6.83 20.72 0.26
CA LYS A 187 -6.75 19.27 0.07
C LYS A 187 -6.72 18.55 1.43
N LEU A 188 -5.90 19.00 2.37
CA LEU A 188 -5.83 18.42 3.72
C LEU A 188 -7.19 18.43 4.42
N ASN A 189 -8.01 19.46 4.19
CA ASN A 189 -9.34 19.56 4.78
C ASN A 189 -10.32 18.52 4.24
N VAL A 190 -10.33 18.29 2.92
CA VAL A 190 -11.32 17.45 2.21
C VAL A 190 -10.87 15.99 2.07
N GLU A 191 -9.57 15.72 2.09
CA GLU A 191 -9.02 14.38 1.87
C GLU A 191 -9.42 13.40 2.98
N THR A 192 -9.91 12.23 2.56
CA THR A 192 -10.18 11.11 3.46
C THR A 192 -8.89 10.34 3.63
N LEU A 193 -8.33 10.40 4.84
CA LEU A 193 -7.07 9.75 5.17
C LEU A 193 -7.32 8.37 5.80
N PRO A 194 -6.43 7.39 5.53
CA PRO A 194 -6.26 6.20 6.38
C PRO A 194 -6.18 6.56 7.87
N ASP A 195 -6.66 5.70 8.75
CA ASP A 195 -6.82 5.99 10.18
C ASP A 195 -5.50 6.41 10.86
N ASP A 196 -4.42 5.73 10.50
CA ASP A 196 -3.05 5.99 10.93
C ASP A 196 -2.51 7.36 10.45
N LEU A 197 -2.92 7.85 9.28
CA LEU A 197 -2.51 9.17 8.78
C LEU A 197 -3.33 10.33 9.37
N LYS A 198 -4.47 10.05 10.01
CA LYS A 198 -5.32 11.10 10.60
C LYS A 198 -4.61 11.88 11.71
N VAL A 199 -3.62 11.27 12.36
CA VAL A 199 -2.85 11.91 13.46
C VAL A 199 -2.04 13.12 12.99
N TYR A 200 -1.61 13.15 11.72
CA TYR A 200 -0.82 14.26 11.15
C TYR A 200 -1.67 15.46 10.73
N LYS A 201 -2.98 15.28 10.55
CA LYS A 201 -3.87 16.32 10.02
C LYS A 201 -3.99 17.53 10.95
N PRO A 202 -4.21 17.39 12.27
CA PRO A 202 -4.26 18.55 13.17
C PRO A 202 -2.92 19.34 13.25
N PRO A 203 -1.75 18.71 13.43
CA PRO A 203 -0.46 19.41 13.40
C PRO A 203 -0.23 20.20 12.11
N LEU A 204 -0.48 19.59 10.94
CA LEU A 204 -0.29 20.25 9.64
C LEU A 204 -1.22 21.46 9.45
N LYS A 205 -2.48 21.37 9.88
CA LYS A 205 -3.39 22.53 9.85
C LYS A 205 -2.87 23.70 10.67
N LYS A 206 -2.37 23.43 11.88
CA LYS A 206 -1.75 24.45 12.74
C LYS A 206 -0.49 25.03 12.10
N ALA A 207 0.32 24.20 11.43
CA ALA A 207 1.49 24.65 10.68
C ALA A 207 1.11 25.59 9.52
N PHE A 208 0.06 25.28 8.74
CA PHE A 208 -0.44 26.17 7.68
C PHE A 208 -0.90 27.52 8.23
N LYS A 209 -1.64 27.54 9.35
CA LYS A 209 -1.99 28.79 10.04
C LYS A 209 -0.75 29.60 10.43
N ALA A 210 0.26 28.93 10.99
CA ALA A 210 1.52 29.58 11.37
C ALA A 210 2.26 30.16 10.16
N ILE A 211 2.40 29.39 9.06
CA ILE A 211 3.02 29.85 7.81
C ILE A 211 2.33 31.11 7.30
N ASN A 212 0.99 31.08 7.19
CA ASN A 212 0.22 32.20 6.68
C ASN A 212 0.42 33.46 7.54
N ARG A 213 0.42 33.29 8.88
CA ARG A 213 0.60 34.41 9.81
C ARG A 213 2.03 34.96 9.84
N TRP A 214 3.03 34.10 9.74
CA TRP A 214 4.43 34.50 9.85
C TRP A 214 5.01 35.09 8.56
N ARG A 215 4.33 34.88 7.43
CA ARG A 215 4.67 35.45 6.13
C ARG A 215 3.80 36.65 5.72
N SER A 216 2.71 36.91 6.44
CA SER A 216 1.90 38.13 6.30
C SER A 216 2.59 39.30 6.98
#